data_AF-A0A5B6WY80-F1
#
_entry.id   AF-A0A5B6WY80-F1
#
_cell.length_a   1.000
_cell.length_b   1.000
_cell.length_c   1.000
_cell.angle_alpha   90.00
_cell.angle_beta   90.00
_cell.angle_gamma   90.00
#
_symmetry.space_group_name_H-M   'P 1'
#
loop_
_entity.id
_entity.type
_entity.pdbx_description
1 polymer ?
#
loop_
_entity_poly.entity_id
_entity_poly.type
_entity_poly.pdbx_seq_one_letter_code
_entity_poly.pdbx_strand_id
1 'polypeptide(L)'
;MIDGTQLRLTNLEELDLIDNLFRNNTISFLEGLLSLKSLTLYYNDLQGSLDIKGLSNLTNLKKLDLRENQIESFQSFKGMHLYLTNYLNSYI
;
A
#
# COMPACT_ATOMS: atom_id res chain seq x y z
N MET A 1 17.15 -11.12 -12.64
CA MET A 1 16.05 -10.24 -12.21
C MET A 1 16.69 -8.94 -11.78
N ILE A 2 16.36 -7.83 -12.44
CA ILE A 2 16.81 -6.50 -12.01
C ILE A 2 16.06 -6.23 -10.72
N ASP A 3 16.76 -6.34 -9.60
CA ASP A 3 16.30 -5.92 -8.29
C ASP A 3 16.16 -4.39 -8.37
N GLY A 4 14.96 -3.93 -8.76
CA GLY A 4 14.65 -2.52 -8.92
C GLY A 4 14.97 -1.81 -7.61
N THR A 5 15.92 -0.88 -7.66
CA THR A 5 16.49 -0.20 -6.50
C THR A 5 15.38 0.23 -5.54
N GLN A 6 15.32 -0.42 -4.38
CA GLN A 6 14.37 -0.09 -3.34
C GLN A 6 14.67 1.34 -2.86
N LEU A 7 13.68 2.23 -3.00
CA LEU A 7 13.85 3.62 -2.63
C LEU A 7 13.99 3.73 -1.10
N ARG A 8 15.13 4.20 -0.63
CA ARG A 8 15.39 4.46 0.79
C ARG A 8 15.22 5.94 1.08
N LEU A 9 13.98 6.39 1.15
CA LEU A 9 13.63 7.77 1.49
C LEU A 9 13.33 7.86 2.99
N THR A 10 14.40 7.87 3.79
CA THR A 10 14.32 7.75 5.26
C THR A 10 13.65 8.92 5.97
N ASN A 11 13.34 10.01 5.27
CA ASN A 11 12.64 11.18 5.84
C ASN A 11 11.29 11.45 5.17
N LEU A 12 10.87 10.62 4.20
CA LEU A 12 9.59 10.81 3.54
C LEU A 12 8.46 10.37 4.51
N GLU A 13 7.62 11.32 4.91
CA GLU A 13 6.52 11.07 5.83
C GLU A 13 5.16 11.00 5.12
N GLU A 14 5.01 11.66 3.97
CA GLU A 14 3.77 11.71 3.21
C GLU A 14 4.05 11.42 1.74
N LEU A 15 3.25 10.54 1.14
CA LEU A 15 3.34 10.16 -0.26
C LEU A 15 1.95 10.15 -0.88
N ASP A 16 1.78 11.01 -1.89
CA ASP A 16 0.56 11.13 -2.67
C ASP A 16 0.77 10.61 -4.08
N LEU A 17 -0.01 9.59 -4.45
CA LEU A 17 0.01 8.91 -5.75
C LEU A 17 -1.42 8.79 -6.33
N ILE A 18 -2.29 9.75 -6.00
CA ILE A 18 -3.65 9.84 -6.53
C ILE A 18 -3.65 9.83 -8.06
N ASP A 19 -4.64 9.16 -8.66
CA ASP A 19 -4.93 9.22 -10.10
C ASP A 19 -3.72 8.82 -10.97
N ASN A 20 -3.28 7.58 -10.77
CA ASN A 20 -2.16 6.97 -11.48
C ASN A 20 -2.54 5.56 -11.97
N LEU A 21 -1.59 4.88 -12.59
CA LEU A 21 -1.78 3.53 -13.16
C LEU A 21 -1.04 2.45 -12.35
N PHE A 22 -0.94 2.61 -11.03
CA PHE A 22 -0.29 1.60 -10.18
C PHE A 22 -1.13 0.32 -10.15
N ARG A 23 -0.45 -0.81 -10.38
CA ARG A 23 -0.98 -2.17 -10.29
C ARG A 23 -0.30 -2.94 -9.15
N ASN A 24 -0.86 -4.07 -8.74
CA ASN A 24 -0.38 -4.84 -7.58
C ASN A 24 1.14 -5.13 -7.61
N ASN A 25 1.71 -5.48 -8.76
CA ASN A 25 3.14 -5.79 -8.89
C ASN A 25 4.05 -4.56 -8.96
N THR A 26 3.48 -3.34 -9.02
CA THR A 26 4.24 -2.10 -9.16
C THR A 26 4.49 -1.38 -7.85
N ILE A 27 3.83 -1.77 -6.75
CA ILE A 27 3.94 -1.07 -5.45
C ILE A 27 5.05 -1.61 -4.53
N SER A 28 5.94 -2.48 -5.04
CA SER A 28 7.04 -3.06 -4.26
C SER A 28 8.08 -2.02 -3.80
N PHE A 29 8.15 -0.86 -4.45
CA PHE A 29 9.04 0.25 -4.03
C PHE A 29 8.68 0.80 -2.64
N LEU A 30 7.45 0.58 -2.15
CA LEU A 30 6.99 1.04 -0.85
C LEU A 30 7.76 0.40 0.31
N GLU A 31 8.31 -0.80 0.13
CA GLU A 31 9.03 -1.54 1.19
C GLU A 31 10.19 -0.76 1.82
N GLY A 32 10.80 0.19 1.10
CA GLY A 32 11.91 1.01 1.59
C GLY A 32 11.50 2.32 2.29
N LEU A 33 10.21 2.67 2.31
CA LEU A 33 9.71 3.97 2.78
C LEU A 33 9.35 3.94 4.29
N LEU A 34 10.27 3.47 5.11
CA LEU A 34 10.00 3.10 6.51
C LEU A 34 9.52 4.27 7.42
N SER A 35 9.75 5.52 7.03
CA SER A 35 9.31 6.72 7.77
C SER A 35 7.92 7.21 7.39
N LEU A 36 7.28 6.56 6.41
CA LEU A 36 6.00 7.01 5.86
C LEU A 36 4.89 6.91 6.90
N LYS A 37 4.15 8.01 7.06
CA LYS A 37 3.01 8.17 7.97
C LYS A 37 1.68 8.28 7.23
N SER A 38 1.69 8.79 5.99
CA SER A 38 0.51 8.91 5.14
C SER A 38 0.82 8.44 3.72
N LEU A 39 -0.02 7.53 3.20
CA LEU A 39 0.02 7.04 1.84
C LEU A 39 -1.38 7.14 1.21
N THR A 40 -1.48 7.75 0.04
CA THR A 40 -2.68 7.66 -0.80
C THR A 40 -2.34 7.08 -2.17
N LEU A 41 -3.09 6.05 -2.55
CA LEU A 41 -3.13 5.40 -3.86
C LEU A 41 -4.57 5.44 -4.40
N TYR A 42 -5.35 6.44 -3.97
CA TYR A 42 -6.72 6.62 -4.42
C TYR A 42 -6.78 6.74 -5.96
N TYR A 43 -7.78 6.11 -6.57
CA TYR A 43 -7.99 6.12 -8.02
C TYR A 43 -6.78 5.56 -8.78
N ASN A 44 -6.54 4.26 -8.63
CA ASN A 44 -5.48 3.52 -9.32
C ASN A 44 -6.02 2.19 -9.88
N ASP A 45 -5.15 1.37 -10.48
CA ASP A 45 -5.48 0.08 -11.10
C ASP A 45 -5.06 -1.11 -10.21
N LEU A 46 -5.15 -0.96 -8.88
CA LEU A 46 -4.93 -2.08 -7.95
C LEU A 46 -6.16 -2.98 -7.99
N GLN A 47 -5.98 -4.28 -8.21
CA GLN A 47 -7.07 -5.19 -8.54
C GLN A 47 -6.94 -6.58 -7.90
N GLY A 48 -8.06 -7.26 -7.64
CA GLY A 48 -8.07 -8.64 -7.17
C GLY A 48 -7.42 -8.80 -5.79
N SER A 49 -6.56 -9.82 -5.62
CA SER A 49 -5.82 -10.07 -4.38
C SER A 49 -4.56 -9.21 -4.31
N LEU A 50 -4.54 -8.23 -3.41
CA LEU A 50 -3.39 -7.34 -3.19
C LEU A 50 -2.37 -7.97 -2.23
N ASP A 51 -1.12 -8.08 -2.67
CA ASP A 51 0.01 -8.42 -1.80
C ASP A 51 0.40 -7.20 -0.95
N ILE A 52 0.20 -7.32 0.37
CA ILE A 52 0.48 -6.25 1.33
C ILE A 52 1.86 -6.37 1.98
N LYS A 53 2.77 -7.21 1.49
CA LYS A 53 4.11 -7.37 2.08
C LYS A 53 4.85 -6.04 2.20
N GLY A 54 4.87 -5.24 1.13
CA GLY A 54 5.53 -3.93 1.13
C GLY A 54 4.89 -2.95 2.11
N LEU A 55 3.55 -2.99 2.24
CA LEU A 55 2.80 -2.16 3.20
C LEU A 55 3.01 -2.62 4.65
N SER A 56 3.21 -3.92 4.89
CA SER A 56 3.44 -4.48 6.23
C SER A 56 4.73 -3.98 6.87
N ASN A 57 5.72 -3.58 6.06
CA ASN A 57 6.97 -3.01 6.53
C ASN A 57 6.86 -1.52 6.90
N LEU A 58 5.75 -0.85 6.54
CA LEU A 58 5.49 0.56 6.85
C LEU A 58 4.95 0.71 8.28
N THR A 59 5.75 0.35 9.27
CA THR A 59 5.34 0.31 10.69
C THR A 59 4.94 1.66 11.27
N ASN A 60 5.32 2.76 10.63
CA ASN A 60 4.96 4.13 11.01
C ASN A 60 3.68 4.65 10.31
N LEU A 61 3.07 3.87 9.41
CA LEU A 61 1.94 4.31 8.61
C LEU A 61 0.69 4.47 9.49
N LYS A 62 0.08 5.66 9.43
CA LYS A 62 -1.13 6.03 10.19
C LYS A 62 -2.34 6.25 9.30
N LYS A 63 -2.12 6.57 8.03
CA LYS A 63 -3.16 6.84 7.04
C LYS A 63 -2.83 6.09 5.76
N LEU A 64 -3.79 5.31 5.27
CA LEU A 64 -3.72 4.59 4.01
C LEU A 64 -5.05 4.77 3.28
N ASP A 65 -5.00 5.37 2.10
CA ASP A 65 -6.16 5.49 1.22
C ASP A 65 -5.96 4.64 -0.04
N LEU A 66 -6.82 3.64 -0.20
CA LEU A 66 -6.87 2.72 -1.34
C LEU A 66 -8.23 2.77 -2.05
N ARG A 67 -9.09 3.76 -1.75
CA ARG A 67 -10.42 3.86 -2.36
C ARG A 67 -10.32 4.06 -3.87
N GLU A 68 -11.39 3.78 -4.61
CA GLU A 68 -11.41 3.82 -6.08
C GLU A 68 -10.30 2.96 -6.72
N ASN A 69 -10.10 1.77 -6.15
CA ASN A 69 -9.36 0.68 -6.76
C ASN A 69 -10.30 -0.55 -6.86
N GLN A 70 -9.86 -1.60 -7.54
CA GLN A 70 -10.61 -2.84 -7.76
C GLN A 70 -10.13 -3.99 -6.85
N ILE A 71 -9.70 -3.67 -5.62
CA ILE A 71 -9.16 -4.65 -4.67
C ILE A 71 -10.30 -5.51 -4.12
N GLU A 72 -10.20 -6.83 -4.33
CA GLU A 72 -11.18 -7.81 -3.86
C GLU A 72 -10.78 -8.43 -2.52
N SER A 73 -9.48 -8.59 -2.28
CA SER A 73 -8.96 -9.19 -1.05
C SER A 73 -7.52 -8.79 -0.78
N PHE A 74 -7.06 -9.00 0.46
CA PHE A 74 -5.66 -8.82 0.86
C PHE A 74 -5.01 -10.17 1.11
N GLN A 75 -3.85 -10.39 0.50
CA GLN A 75 -3.07 -11.60 0.74
C GLN A 75 -2.34 -11.46 2.08
N SER A 76 -2.95 -11.99 3.15
CA SER A 76 -2.32 -12.01 4.47
C SER A 76 -1.08 -12.91 4.48
N PHE A 77 0.04 -12.35 4.94
CA PHE A 77 1.20 -13.17 5.28
C PHE A 77 0.93 -13.98 6.55
N LYS A 78 1.28 -15.26 6.50
CA LYS A 78 1.22 -16.18 7.64
C LYS A 78 2.13 -15.65 8.75
N GLY A 79 1.56 -14.97 9.75
CA GLY A 79 2.31 -14.36 10.86
C GLY A 79 1.85 -12.96 11.27
N MET A 80 0.97 -12.30 10.50
CA MET A 80 0.50 -10.96 10.84
C MET A 80 -1.02 -10.93 11.05
N HIS A 81 -1.45 -10.90 12.32
CA HIS A 81 -2.80 -10.46 12.69
C HIS A 81 -2.81 -8.92 12.66
N LEU A 82 -2.87 -8.32 11.47
CA LEU A 82 -3.38 -6.96 11.39
C LEU A 82 -4.90 -7.06 11.52
N TYR A 83 -5.45 -6.52 12.61
CA TYR A 83 -6.86 -6.17 12.66
C TYR A 83 -7.08 -5.08 11.60
N LEU A 84 -7.48 -5.49 10.40
CA LEU A 84 -8.07 -4.57 9.44
C LEU A 84 -9.40 -4.11 10.06
N THR A 85 -9.39 -3.03 10.84
CA THR A 85 -10.62 -2.28 11.09
C THR A 85 -10.98 -1.61 9.78
N ASN A 86 -11.82 -2.32 9.03
CA ASN A 86 -12.48 -1.84 7.84
C ASN A 86 -13.12 -0.46 8.09
N TYR A 87 -12.57 0.59 7.49
CA TYR A 87 -13.35 1.74 7.02
C TYR A 87 -13.92 1.48 5.62
N LEU A 88 -14.10 0.20 5.22
CA LEU A 88 -14.75 -0.21 3.97
C LEU A 88 -16.29 -0.12 4.03
N ASN A 89 -16.86 0.72 4.89
CA ASN A 89 -18.32 0.90 5.01
C ASN A 89 -18.75 2.35 4.73
N SER A 90 -18.32 2.91 3.61
CA SER A 90 -19.10 3.95 2.94
C SER A 90 -18.95 3.79 1.43
N TYR A 91 -19.98 3.19 0.82
CA TYR A 91 -20.24 3.12 -0.63
C TYR A 91 -19.63 1.94 -1.41
N ILE A 92 -19.91 0.71 -0.96
CA ILE A 92 -20.37 -0.35 -1.87
C ILE A 92 -21.80 -0.70 -1.46
#